data_AF-A0A2V8DY99-F1
#
_entry.id   AF-A0A2V8DY99-F1
#
_cell.length_a   1.000
_cell.length_b   1.000
_cell.length_c   1.000
_cell.angle_alpha   90.00
_cell.angle_beta   90.00
_cell.angle_gamma   90.00
#
_symmetry.space_group_name_H-M   'P 1'
#
loop_
_entity.id
_entity.type
_entity.pdbx_description
1 polymer ?
#
loop_
_entity_poly.entity_id
_entity_poly.type
_entity_poly.pdbx_seq_one_letter_code
_entity_poly.pdbx_strand_id
1 'polypeptide(L)'
;MRTGSRLSSTLVLPGCRTRAVWAFALFLAVQLADAAQTVYGISRFGPAIEANPILSFCIAAFGTGAALVGAKMVAVVGGAALHACSYHFILVALTVAYVFGAVVPWAVVLSP
;
A
#
# COMPACT_ATOMS: atom_id res chain seq x y z
N MET A 1 -1.86 -5.03 -38.47
CA MET A 1 -1.94 -5.82 -37.21
C MET A 1 -0.53 -6.22 -36.79
N ARG A 2 0.00 -5.65 -35.70
CA ARG A 2 1.31 -6.01 -35.15
C ARG A 2 1.10 -6.41 -33.70
N THR A 3 0.93 -7.70 -33.49
CA THR A 3 0.90 -8.37 -32.19
C THR A 3 2.29 -8.28 -31.59
N GLY A 4 2.45 -7.46 -30.57
CA GLY A 4 3.69 -7.31 -29.84
C GLY A 4 3.37 -7.22 -28.35
N SER A 5 3.19 -8.39 -27.73
CA SER A 5 3.18 -8.57 -26.28
C SER A 5 4.56 -8.23 -25.71
N ARG A 6 4.87 -6.92 -25.63
CA ARG A 6 5.98 -6.46 -24.80
C ARG A 6 5.53 -6.58 -23.36
N LEU A 7 5.91 -7.69 -22.74
CA LEU A 7 5.87 -7.88 -21.31
C LEU A 7 6.47 -6.64 -20.64
N SER A 8 5.66 -5.91 -19.85
CA SER A 8 6.03 -4.70 -19.10
C SER A 8 7.21 -4.88 -18.11
N SER A 9 7.79 -6.08 -18.06
CA SER A 9 8.86 -6.50 -17.15
C SER A 9 10.23 -5.87 -17.40
N THR A 10 10.42 -5.15 -18.53
CA THR A 10 11.70 -4.57 -18.95
C THR A 10 11.74 -3.04 -18.94
N LEU A 11 10.69 -2.35 -18.49
CA LEU A 11 10.74 -0.89 -18.39
C LEU A 11 11.67 -0.47 -17.24
N VAL A 12 12.79 0.13 -17.62
CA VAL A 12 13.80 0.72 -16.74
C VAL A 12 13.39 2.18 -16.50
N LEU A 13 13.39 2.64 -15.25
CA LEU A 13 13.10 4.04 -14.93
C LEU A 13 14.13 4.96 -15.60
N PRO A 14 13.74 6.11 -16.19
CA PRO A 14 14.70 7.04 -16.79
C PRO A 14 15.77 7.44 -15.75
N GLY A 15 17.04 7.11 -16.01
CA GLY A 15 18.17 7.43 -15.14
C GLY A 15 18.55 6.41 -14.05
N CYS A 16 17.81 5.29 -13.87
CA CYS A 16 18.08 4.30 -12.82
C CYS A 16 17.98 2.85 -13.35
N ARG A 17 18.94 1.98 -13.02
CA ARG A 17 18.90 0.52 -13.34
C ARG A 17 17.79 -0.26 -12.61
N THR A 18 17.02 0.40 -11.74
CA THR A 18 15.95 -0.20 -10.96
C THR A 18 14.76 -0.51 -11.87
N ARG A 19 14.45 -1.81 -12.01
CA ARG A 19 13.27 -2.28 -12.74
C ARG A 19 11.99 -1.75 -12.08
N ALA A 20 11.03 -1.30 -12.88
CA ALA A 20 9.75 -0.78 -12.40
C ALA A 20 9.00 -1.74 -11.45
N VAL A 21 9.26 -3.05 -11.55
CA VAL A 21 8.69 -4.07 -10.66
C VAL A 21 9.06 -3.84 -9.19
N TRP A 22 10.23 -3.26 -8.92
CA TRP A 22 10.67 -2.97 -7.55
C TRP A 22 9.84 -1.86 -6.91
N ALA A 23 9.41 -0.85 -7.69
CA ALA A 23 8.54 0.19 -7.17
C ALA A 23 7.19 -0.39 -6.71
N PHE A 24 6.64 -1.34 -7.48
CA PHE A 24 5.42 -2.04 -7.10
C PHE A 24 5.64 -3.00 -5.93
N ALA A 25 6.75 -3.74 -5.91
CA ALA A 25 7.08 -4.64 -4.80
C ALA A 25 7.23 -3.87 -3.47
N LEU A 26 7.88 -2.70 -3.50
CA LEU A 26 7.99 -1.82 -2.32
C LEU A 26 6.62 -1.29 -1.88
N PHE A 27 5.79 -0.88 -2.83
CA PHE A 27 4.41 -0.47 -2.52
C PHE A 27 3.64 -1.60 -1.82
N LEU A 28 3.69 -2.83 -2.36
CA LEU A 28 3.07 -4.00 -1.73
C LEU A 28 3.59 -4.26 -0.32
N ALA A 29 4.91 -4.20 -0.11
CA ALA A 29 5.51 -4.39 1.20
C ALA A 29 5.00 -3.35 2.21
N VAL A 30 4.88 -2.10 1.81
CA VAL A 30 4.32 -1.02 2.63
C VAL A 30 2.85 -1.25 2.95
N GLN A 31 2.03 -1.68 1.98
CA GLN A 31 0.62 -2.00 2.25
C GLN A 31 0.46 -3.14 3.26
N LEU A 32 1.32 -4.17 3.19
CA LEU A 32 1.33 -5.29 4.12
C LEU A 32 1.80 -4.87 5.52
N ALA A 33 2.85 -4.07 5.62
CA ALA A 33 3.35 -3.54 6.90
C ALA A 33 2.25 -2.71 7.59
N ASP A 34 1.64 -1.78 6.87
CA ASP A 34 0.53 -0.97 7.37
C ASP A 34 -0.65 -1.85 7.81
N ALA A 35 -0.98 -2.92 7.08
CA ALA A 35 -2.06 -3.83 7.48
C ALA A 35 -1.74 -4.55 8.81
N ALA A 36 -0.52 -5.08 8.94
CA ALA A 36 -0.08 -5.78 10.14
C ALA A 36 -0.06 -4.84 11.35
N GLN A 37 0.43 -3.60 11.15
CA GLN A 37 0.46 -2.58 12.19
C GLN A 37 -0.94 -2.16 12.64
N THR A 38 -1.88 -1.95 11.71
CA THR A 38 -3.27 -1.66 12.07
C THR A 38 -3.90 -2.81 12.85
N VAL A 39 -3.71 -4.08 12.42
CA VAL A 39 -4.23 -5.24 13.18
C VAL A 39 -3.68 -5.27 14.60
N TYR A 40 -2.37 -5.06 14.75
CA TYR A 40 -1.70 -5.09 16.05
C TYR A 40 -2.07 -3.88 16.92
N GLY A 41 -2.20 -2.69 16.34
CA GLY A 41 -2.64 -1.48 17.03
C GLY A 41 -4.07 -1.62 17.55
N ILE A 42 -4.99 -2.11 16.71
CA ILE A 42 -6.38 -2.32 17.09
C ILE A 42 -6.50 -3.42 18.16
N SER A 43 -5.72 -4.50 18.06
CA SER A 43 -5.77 -5.55 19.09
C SER A 43 -5.23 -5.09 20.44
N ARG A 44 -4.29 -4.14 20.45
CA ARG A 44 -3.69 -3.59 21.68
C ARG A 44 -4.47 -2.41 22.28
N PHE A 45 -4.97 -1.50 21.46
CA PHE A 45 -5.56 -0.22 21.91
C PHE A 45 -7.05 -0.07 21.57
N GLY A 46 -7.63 -1.04 20.85
CA GLY A 46 -9.01 -1.01 20.37
C GLY A 46 -9.18 -0.24 19.05
N PRO A 47 -10.36 -0.33 18.39
CA PRO A 47 -10.58 0.26 17.07
C PRO A 47 -10.45 1.78 16.99
N ALA A 48 -10.68 2.49 18.12
CA ALA A 48 -10.66 3.96 18.17
C ALA A 48 -9.27 4.58 17.98
N ILE A 49 -8.21 3.78 18.04
CA ILE A 49 -6.84 4.24 17.80
C ILE A 49 -6.56 4.49 16.30
N GLU A 50 -7.40 3.96 15.41
CA GLU A 50 -7.27 4.14 13.97
C GLU A 50 -7.56 5.60 13.59
N ALA A 51 -6.54 6.31 13.11
CA ALA A 51 -6.64 7.71 12.74
C ALA A 51 -7.42 7.94 11.43
N ASN A 52 -7.57 6.92 10.59
CA ASN A 52 -8.33 7.01 9.35
C ASN A 52 -9.84 6.83 9.64
N PRO A 53 -10.67 7.88 9.55
CA PRO A 53 -12.09 7.80 9.90
C PRO A 53 -12.87 6.87 8.96
N ILE A 54 -12.48 6.77 7.69
CA ILE A 54 -13.13 5.86 6.72
C ILE A 54 -12.82 4.42 7.11
N LEU A 55 -11.55 4.12 7.42
CA LEU A 55 -11.17 2.77 7.82
C LEU A 55 -11.78 2.39 9.17
N SER A 56 -11.76 3.30 10.15
CA SER A 56 -12.41 3.12 11.46
C SER A 56 -13.91 2.83 11.30
N PHE A 57 -14.61 3.56 10.43
CA PHE A 57 -16.02 3.29 10.11
C PHE A 57 -16.19 1.88 9.52
N CYS A 58 -15.37 1.51 8.54
CA CYS A 58 -15.42 0.18 7.93
C CYS A 58 -15.13 -0.94 8.95
N ILE A 59 -14.17 -0.73 9.87
CA ILE A 59 -13.87 -1.67 10.95
C ILE A 59 -15.08 -1.83 11.87
N ALA A 60 -15.76 -0.73 12.22
CA ALA A 60 -16.97 -0.78 13.04
C ALA A 60 -18.14 -1.47 12.33
N ALA A 61 -18.28 -1.28 11.01
CA ALA A 61 -19.39 -1.82 10.21
C ALA A 61 -19.20 -3.29 9.82
N PHE A 62 -17.97 -3.69 9.46
CA PHE A 62 -17.68 -5.00 8.84
C PHE A 62 -16.69 -5.86 9.64
N GLY A 63 -16.11 -5.32 10.72
CA GLY A 63 -15.03 -5.94 11.48
C GLY A 63 -13.65 -5.70 10.85
N THR A 64 -12.61 -5.85 11.68
CA THR A 64 -11.23 -5.50 11.33
C THR A 64 -10.71 -6.25 10.10
N GLY A 65 -10.96 -7.57 10.02
CA GLY A 65 -10.46 -8.41 8.94
C GLY A 65 -11.03 -8.01 7.56
N ALA A 66 -12.36 -7.93 7.46
CA ALA A 66 -13.02 -7.59 6.19
C ALA A 66 -12.70 -6.15 5.75
N ALA A 67 -12.71 -5.19 6.69
CA ALA A 67 -12.37 -3.81 6.42
C ALA A 67 -10.94 -3.65 5.88
N LEU A 68 -9.97 -4.31 6.50
CA LEU A 68 -8.58 -4.26 6.05
C LEU A 68 -8.38 -4.95 4.71
N VAL A 69 -8.94 -6.16 4.50
CA VAL A 69 -8.83 -6.84 3.21
C VAL A 69 -9.40 -5.97 2.09
N GLY A 70 -10.58 -5.38 2.30
CA GLY A 70 -11.18 -4.46 1.32
C GLY A 70 -10.29 -3.25 1.03
N ALA A 71 -9.83 -2.54 2.06
CA ALA A 71 -8.99 -1.36 1.90
C ALA A 71 -7.66 -1.68 1.19
N LYS A 72 -7.01 -2.79 1.54
CA LYS A 72 -5.74 -3.20 0.93
C LYS A 72 -5.93 -3.67 -0.50
N MET A 73 -7.00 -4.41 -0.82
CA MET A 73 -7.29 -4.81 -2.19
C MET A 73 -7.48 -3.60 -3.10
N VAL A 74 -8.19 -2.57 -2.65
CA VAL A 74 -8.33 -1.30 -3.39
C VAL A 74 -6.97 -0.68 -3.64
N ALA A 75 -6.12 -0.56 -2.61
CA ALA A 75 -4.79 0.01 -2.74
C ALA A 75 -3.88 -0.80 -3.68
N VAL A 76 -3.86 -2.12 -3.54
CA VAL A 76 -3.05 -3.04 -4.37
C VAL A 76 -3.47 -3.00 -5.83
N VAL A 77 -4.79 -3.05 -6.10
CA VAL A 77 -5.32 -2.95 -7.47
C VAL A 77 -5.01 -1.58 -8.07
N GLY A 78 -5.15 -0.50 -7.31
CA GLY A 78 -4.76 0.84 -7.74
C GLY A 78 -3.26 0.94 -8.05
N GLY A 79 -2.41 0.41 -7.18
CA GLY A 79 -0.96 0.35 -7.39
C GLY A 79 -0.57 -0.49 -8.61
N ALA A 80 -1.27 -1.61 -8.84
CA ALA A 80 -1.07 -2.47 -9.99
C ALA A 80 -1.48 -1.77 -11.29
N ALA A 81 -2.60 -1.04 -11.29
CA ALA A 81 -3.03 -0.23 -12.41
C ALA A 81 -2.02 0.88 -12.73
N LEU A 82 -1.52 1.60 -11.73
CA LEU A 82 -0.46 2.61 -11.90
C LEU A 82 0.82 1.99 -12.48
N HIS A 83 1.22 0.82 -11.99
CA HIS A 83 2.36 0.10 -12.53
C HIS A 83 2.15 -0.32 -14.00
N ALA A 84 0.98 -0.88 -14.33
CA ALA A 84 0.63 -1.30 -15.69
C ALA A 84 0.58 -0.12 -16.67
N CYS A 85 0.09 1.04 -16.22
CA CYS A 85 0.05 2.28 -17.00
C CYS A 85 1.38 3.07 -16.98
N SER A 86 2.46 2.52 -16.42
CA SER A 86 3.78 3.14 -16.34
C SER A 86 3.86 4.46 -15.54
N TYR A 87 2.89 4.72 -14.65
CA TYR A 87 2.89 5.87 -13.74
C TYR A 87 3.77 5.62 -12.50
N HIS A 88 5.03 5.27 -12.71
CA HIS A 88 5.94 4.85 -11.65
C HIS A 88 6.26 5.95 -10.64
N PHE A 89 6.30 7.22 -11.08
CA PHE A 89 6.51 8.35 -10.18
C PHE A 89 5.38 8.46 -9.14
N ILE A 90 4.13 8.34 -9.58
CA ILE A 90 2.95 8.37 -8.69
C ILE A 90 3.01 7.19 -7.73
N LEU A 91 3.34 6.00 -8.22
CA LEU A 91 3.47 4.81 -7.38
C LEU A 91 4.53 4.98 -6.29
N VAL A 92 5.71 5.51 -6.63
CA VAL A 92 6.78 5.81 -5.67
C VAL A 92 6.33 6.88 -4.68
N ALA A 93 5.69 7.95 -5.15
CA ALA A 93 5.17 9.01 -4.28
C ALA A 93 4.14 8.47 -3.28
N LEU A 94 3.23 7.60 -3.73
CA LEU A 94 2.29 6.91 -2.85
C LEU A 94 3.01 6.03 -1.83
N THR A 95 3.99 5.22 -2.25
CA THR A 95 4.79 4.41 -1.31
C THR A 95 5.41 5.26 -0.22
N VAL A 96 6.05 6.39 -0.59
CA VAL A 96 6.64 7.33 0.36
C VAL A 96 5.58 7.93 1.29
N ALA A 97 4.44 8.36 0.75
CA ALA A 97 3.34 8.89 1.55
C ALA A 97 2.81 7.88 2.56
N TYR A 98 2.67 6.60 2.19
CA TYR A 98 2.25 5.55 3.13
C TYR A 98 3.31 5.23 4.18
N VAL A 99 4.60 5.27 3.83
CA VAL A 99 5.68 5.09 4.82
C VAL A 99 5.59 6.16 5.91
N PHE A 100 5.51 7.43 5.54
CA PHE A 100 5.53 8.53 6.52
C PHE A 100 4.17 8.82 7.15
N GLY A 101 3.08 8.57 6.44
CA GLY A 101 1.72 8.83 6.91
C GLY A 101 1.12 7.69 7.73
N ALA A 102 1.62 6.46 7.57
CA ALA A 102 1.05 5.29 8.23
C ALA A 102 2.11 4.44 8.93
N VAL A 103 3.10 3.92 8.19
CA VAL A 103 4.06 2.93 8.74
C VAL A 103 4.90 3.50 9.88
N VAL A 104 5.47 4.70 9.69
CA VAL A 104 6.30 5.37 10.70
C VAL A 104 5.47 5.78 11.93
N PRO A 105 4.32 6.47 11.78
CA PRO A 105 3.45 6.77 12.91
C PRO A 105 3.05 5.52 13.71
N TRP A 106 2.66 4.44 13.04
CA TRP A 106 2.37 3.18 13.70
C TRP A 106 3.59 2.61 14.41
N ALA A 107 4.77 2.65 13.80
CA ALA A 107 5.99 2.15 14.44
C ALA A 107 6.31 2.91 15.74
N VAL A 108 6.06 4.22 15.77
CA VAL A 108 6.19 5.05 16.97
C VAL A 108 5.15 4.66 18.02
N VAL A 109 3.87 4.54 17.64
CA VAL A 109 2.78 4.16 18.56
C VAL A 109 2.95 2.75 19.14
N LEU A 110 3.50 1.83 18.35
CA LEU A 110 3.70 0.43 18.74
C LEU A 110 5.01 0.18 19.46
N SER A 111 5.91 1.17 19.50
CA SER A 111 7.16 1.08 20.24
C SER A 111 6.89 0.87 21.75
N PRO A 112 7.72 0.08 22.44
CA PRO A 112 7.52 -0.28 23.85
C PRO A 112 7.63 0.91 24.80
#